data_AF-A0A5C6X288-F1
#
_entry.id   AF-A0A5C6X288-F1
#
_cell.length_a   1.000
_cell.length_b   1.000
_cell.length_c   1.000
_cell.angle_alpha   90.00
_cell.angle_beta   90.00
_cell.angle_gamma   90.00
#
_symmetry.space_group_name_H-M   'P 1'
#
loop_
_entity.id
_entity.type
_entity.pdbx_description
1 polymer ?
#
loop_
_entity_poly.entity_id
_entity_poly.type
_entity_poly.pdbx_seq_one_letter_code
_entity_poly.pdbx_strand_id
1 'polypeptide(L)'
;MSDIEEEGQAAVPVEEPRIPITTERALGAVAMALICLISFANVVVRYVTDFSFAFTEEYSTFLMVFMTFVGAALASAGNNHIRIAVIVNRLPPAGRIFCEMLSVV
;
A
#
# COMPACT_ATOMS: atom_id res chain seq x y z
N MET A 1 25.26 20.10 24.07
CA MET A 1 23.82 20.02 23.76
C MET A 1 23.62 20.40 22.28
N SER A 2 24.33 19.70 21.39
CA SER A 2 24.38 19.97 19.94
C SER A 2 24.76 18.73 19.10
N ASP A 3 25.07 17.59 19.72
CA ASP A 3 25.74 16.47 19.04
C ASP A 3 24.86 15.20 18.96
N ILE A 4 23.53 15.34 19.07
CA ILE A 4 22.59 14.18 19.07
C ILE A 4 21.63 14.22 17.85
N GLU A 5 21.72 15.22 16.97
CA GLU A 5 20.80 15.34 15.83
C GLU A 5 21.28 14.58 14.56
N GLU A 6 22.47 13.97 14.56
CA GLU A 6 23.05 13.32 13.37
C GLU A 6 22.89 11.79 13.26
N GLU A 7 22.38 11.08 14.26
CA GLU A 7 22.20 9.60 14.18
C GLU A 7 20.86 9.15 13.57
N GLY A 8 20.04 10.07 13.08
CA GLY A 8 18.63 9.84 12.77
C GLY A 8 18.26 9.34 11.39
N GLN A 9 19.20 9.00 10.49
CA GLN A 9 18.81 8.53 9.15
C GLN A 9 19.89 7.68 8.48
N ALA A 10 20.16 6.50 9.02
CA ALA A 10 20.66 5.41 8.19
C ALA A 10 19.59 5.13 7.13
N ALA A 11 19.76 5.73 5.94
CA ALA A 11 18.86 5.58 4.82
C ALA A 11 18.77 4.10 4.49
N VAL A 12 17.69 3.46 4.92
CA VAL A 12 17.35 2.09 4.55
C VAL A 12 17.33 2.10 3.02
N PRO A 13 18.22 1.34 2.34
CA PRO A 13 18.25 1.31 0.90
C PRO A 13 16.87 0.85 0.43
N VAL A 14 16.09 1.77 -0.15
CA VAL A 14 14.81 1.44 -0.78
C VAL A 14 15.18 0.58 -1.97
N GLU A 15 15.09 -0.74 -1.78
CA GLU A 15 15.42 -1.72 -2.81
C GLU A 15 14.52 -1.44 -4.02
N GLU A 16 15.10 -0.85 -5.06
CA GLU A 16 14.34 -0.41 -6.22
C GLU A 16 13.74 -1.63 -6.91
N PRO A 17 12.43 -1.59 -7.24
CA PRO A 17 11.78 -2.70 -7.91
C PRO A 17 12.45 -2.92 -9.28
N ARG A 18 12.95 -4.14 -9.50
CA ARG A 18 13.69 -4.55 -10.71
C ARG A 18 12.86 -4.45 -12.00
N ILE A 19 11.55 -4.25 -11.88
CA ILE A 19 10.60 -4.14 -12.99
C ILE A 19 9.85 -2.81 -12.81
N PRO A 20 9.78 -1.95 -13.84
CA PRO A 20 9.07 -0.69 -13.73
C PRO A 20 7.54 -0.92 -13.70
N ILE A 21 6.97 -0.90 -12.50
CA ILE A 21 5.52 -1.07 -12.24
C ILE A 21 4.75 0.25 -12.47
N THR A 22 5.08 0.97 -13.56
CA THR A 22 4.56 2.32 -13.80
C THR A 22 3.06 2.30 -14.13
N THR A 23 2.62 1.27 -14.87
CA THR A 23 1.25 1.13 -15.34
C THR A 23 0.28 0.90 -14.19
N GLU A 24 0.65 0.03 -13.25
CA GLU A 24 -0.17 -0.33 -12.10
C GLU A 24 -0.19 0.81 -11.08
N ARG A 25 0.91 1.55 -10.92
CA ARG A 25 0.94 2.79 -10.13
C ARG A 25 -0.01 3.84 -10.71
N ALA A 26 0.00 4.03 -12.03
CA ALA A 26 -0.91 4.96 -12.71
C ALA A 26 -2.37 4.52 -12.56
N LEU A 27 -2.68 3.23 -12.76
CA LEU A 27 -4.02 2.68 -12.58
C LEU A 27 -4.52 2.85 -11.13
N GLY A 28 -3.67 2.58 -10.14
CA GLY A 28 -3.99 2.76 -8.73
C GLY A 28 -4.22 4.22 -8.35
N ALA A 29 -3.39 5.13 -8.88
CA ALA A 29 -3.55 6.57 -8.65
C ALA A 29 -4.87 7.10 -9.24
N VAL A 30 -5.21 6.67 -10.46
CA VAL A 30 -6.48 7.04 -11.11
C VAL A 30 -7.68 6.48 -10.34
N ALA A 31 -7.63 5.20 -9.93
CA ALA A 31 -8.69 4.58 -9.15
C ALA A 31 -8.93 5.31 -7.81
N MET A 32 -7.85 5.65 -7.09
CA MET A 32 -7.96 6.43 -5.85
C MET A 32 -8.52 7.83 -6.07
N ALA A 33 -8.06 8.53 -7.11
CA ALA A 33 -8.58 9.85 -7.44
C ALA A 33 -10.09 9.82 -7.73
N LEU A 34 -10.57 8.81 -8.46
CA LEU A 34 -11.99 8.62 -8.75
C LEU A 34 -12.81 8.35 -7.48
N ILE A 35 -12.35 7.45 -6.60
CA ILE A 35 -13.04 7.17 -5.32
C ILE A 35 -13.15 8.45 -4.49
N CYS A 36 -12.06 9.22 -4.38
CA CYS A 36 -12.05 10.49 -3.65
C CYS A 36 -13.02 11.50 -4.27
N LEU A 37 -13.00 11.66 -5.60
CA LEU A 37 -13.86 12.63 -6.30
C LEU A 37 -15.34 12.28 -6.14
N ILE A 38 -15.70 11.01 -6.33
CA ILE A 38 -17.07 10.53 -6.19
C ILE A 38 -17.54 10.68 -4.74
N SER A 39 -16.71 10.32 -3.77
CA SER A 39 -17.02 10.48 -2.34
C SER A 39 -17.21 11.95 -1.96
N PHE A 40 -16.34 12.83 -2.46
CA PHE A 40 -16.43 14.27 -2.24
C PHE A 40 -17.69 14.86 -2.90
N ALA A 41 -17.99 14.47 -4.14
CA ALA A 41 -19.21 14.90 -4.83
C ALA A 41 -20.45 14.46 -4.06
N ASN A 42 -20.48 13.23 -3.54
CA ASN A 42 -21.58 12.73 -2.72
C ASN A 42 -21.74 13.55 -1.43
N VAL A 43 -20.64 13.90 -0.76
CA VAL A 43 -20.63 14.81 0.38
C VAL A 43 -21.23 16.18 0.03
N VAL A 44 -20.79 16.81 -1.08
CA VAL A 44 -21.30 18.12 -1.51
C VAL A 44 -22.79 18.06 -1.81
N VAL A 45 -23.24 17.09 -2.61
CA VAL A 45 -24.65 16.93 -2.98
C VAL A 45 -25.49 16.68 -1.73
N ARG A 46 -25.01 15.83 -0.81
CA ARG A 46 -25.69 15.55 0.44
C ARG A 46 -25.90 16.80 1.29
N TYR A 47 -24.93 17.72 1.34
CA TYR A 47 -25.07 18.94 2.13
C TYR A 47 -25.82 20.07 1.41
N VAL A 48 -25.80 20.11 0.08
CA VAL A 48 -26.46 21.16 -0.71
C VAL A 48 -27.90 20.81 -1.08
N THR A 49 -28.20 19.53 -1.22
CA THR A 49 -29.46 19.04 -1.81
C THR A 49 -30.18 18.03 -0.92
N ASP A 50 -29.63 17.63 0.24
CA ASP A 50 -30.14 16.62 1.18
C ASP A 50 -30.37 15.21 0.58
N PHE A 51 -30.25 15.06 -0.74
CA PHE A 51 -30.32 13.82 -1.49
C PHE A 51 -28.93 13.19 -1.62
N SER A 52 -28.86 11.87 -1.49
CA SER A 52 -27.66 11.08 -1.79
C SER A 52 -27.91 10.30 -3.09
N PHE A 53 -26.98 10.38 -4.05
CA PHE A 53 -27.09 9.59 -5.27
C PHE A 53 -26.74 8.13 -4.98
N ALA A 54 -27.74 7.27 -4.74
CA ALA A 54 -27.55 5.83 -4.53
C ALA A 54 -26.77 5.16 -5.68
N PHE A 55 -26.94 5.64 -6.91
CA PHE A 55 -26.17 5.20 -8.06
C PHE A 55 -24.65 5.40 -7.90
N THR A 56 -24.20 6.51 -7.30
CA THR A 56 -22.76 6.77 -7.09
C THR A 56 -22.10 5.82 -6.09
N GLU A 57 -22.90 5.21 -5.20
CA GLU A 57 -22.44 4.24 -4.22
C GLU A 57 -22.01 2.93 -4.87
N GLU A 58 -22.74 2.50 -5.91
CA GLU A 58 -22.42 1.31 -6.68
C GLU A 58 -21.06 1.48 -7.37
N TYR A 59 -20.83 2.61 -8.06
CA TYR A 59 -19.54 2.90 -8.71
C TYR A 59 -18.38 2.97 -7.73
N SER A 60 -18.58 3.61 -6.57
CA SER A 60 -17.53 3.70 -5.56
C SER A 60 -17.14 2.30 -5.03
N THR A 61 -18.11 1.40 -4.87
CA THR A 61 -17.87 0.02 -4.44
C THR A 61 -17.08 -0.75 -5.48
N PHE A 62 -17.46 -0.66 -6.77
CA PHE A 62 -16.71 -1.29 -7.85
C PHE A 62 -15.27 -0.77 -7.95
N LEU A 63 -15.07 0.54 -7.80
CA LEU A 63 -13.74 1.14 -7.81
C LEU A 63 -12.89 0.71 -6.61
N MET A 64 -13.49 0.56 -5.42
CA MET A 64 -12.80 0.07 -4.23
C MET A 64 -12.33 -1.38 -4.39
N VAL A 65 -13.17 -2.23 -4.97
CA VAL A 65 -12.81 -3.61 -5.32
C VAL A 65 -11.67 -3.62 -6.34
N PHE A 66 -11.76 -2.80 -7.40
CA PHE A 66 -10.69 -2.67 -8.39
C PHE A 66 -9.37 -2.20 -7.76
N MET A 67 -9.42 -1.17 -6.91
CA MET A 67 -8.25 -0.65 -6.19
C MET A 67 -7.61 -1.71 -5.29
N THR A 68 -8.41 -2.60 -4.70
CA THR A 68 -7.90 -3.73 -3.90
C THR A 68 -7.08 -4.69 -4.76
N PHE A 69 -7.54 -5.02 -5.96
CA PHE A 69 -6.77 -5.86 -6.89
C PHE A 69 -5.49 -5.18 -7.37
N VAL A 70 -5.54 -3.89 -7.70
CA VAL A 70 -4.35 -3.12 -8.10
C VAL A 70 -3.35 -3.04 -6.95
N GLY A 71 -3.81 -2.80 -5.72
CA GLY A 71 -2.98 -2.80 -4.52
C GLY A 71 -2.34 -4.14 -4.24
N ALA A 72 -3.10 -5.24 -4.40
CA ALA A 72 -2.59 -6.60 -4.25
C ALA A 72 -1.54 -6.94 -5.34
N ALA A 73 -1.78 -6.53 -6.58
CA ALA A 73 -0.84 -6.70 -7.68
C ALA A 73 0.46 -5.90 -7.44
N LEU A 74 0.36 -4.65 -6.99
CA LEU A 74 1.51 -3.81 -6.61
C LEU A 74 2.32 -4.42 -5.45
N ALA A 75 1.64 -4.92 -4.42
CA ALA A 75 2.29 -5.58 -3.28
C ALA A 75 2.99 -6.88 -3.69
N SER A 76 2.37 -7.68 -4.56
CA SER A 76 2.93 -8.93 -5.07
C SER A 76 4.10 -8.70 -6.03
N ALA A 77 4.00 -7.71 -6.92
CA ALA A 77 5.05 -7.35 -7.88
C ALA A 77 6.31 -6.79 -7.22
N GLY A 78 6.20 -6.27 -5.99
CA GLY A 78 7.35 -5.94 -5.15
C GLY A 78 8.19 -7.15 -4.72
N ASN A 79 7.75 -8.39 -5.03
CA ASN A 79 8.41 -9.67 -4.80
C ASN A 79 9.03 -9.85 -3.39
N ASN A 80 8.56 -9.05 -2.45
CA ASN A 80 8.74 -9.21 -1.04
C ASN A 80 7.52 -10.00 -0.58
N HIS A 81 7.62 -11.34 -0.51
CA HIS A 81 6.91 -12.06 0.55
C HIS A 81 7.04 -11.18 1.78
N ILE A 82 5.96 -10.52 2.26
CA ILE A 82 6.00 -9.43 3.24
C ILE A 82 7.06 -9.78 4.25
N ARG A 83 8.26 -9.23 4.02
CA ARG A 83 9.44 -9.88 4.56
C ARG A 83 9.41 -9.39 5.98
N ILE A 84 8.98 -10.28 6.85
CA ILE A 84 9.31 -10.31 8.28
C ILE A 84 10.85 -10.24 8.44
N ALA A 85 11.65 -10.06 7.37
CA ALA A 85 13.05 -9.68 7.37
C ALA A 85 13.42 -8.58 8.38
N VAL A 86 12.57 -7.61 8.70
CA VAL A 86 12.90 -6.67 9.80
C VAL A 86 13.03 -7.43 11.13
N ILE A 87 12.11 -8.35 11.40
CA ILE A 87 12.11 -9.23 12.57
C ILE A 87 13.22 -10.28 12.44
N VAL A 88 13.33 -11.00 11.31
CA VAL A 88 14.36 -12.04 11.08
C VAL A 88 15.78 -11.47 11.14
N ASN A 89 16.03 -10.25 10.64
CA ASN A 89 17.34 -9.61 10.71
C ASN A 89 17.68 -9.11 12.13
N ARG A 90 16.70 -9.06 13.04
CA ARG A 90 16.90 -8.77 14.47
C ARG A 90 16.89 -10.04 15.34
N LEU A 91 16.66 -11.22 14.77
CA LEU A 91 16.68 -12.49 15.50
C LEU A 91 18.11 -13.04 15.66
N PRO A 92 18.48 -13.57 16.84
CA PRO A 92 19.74 -14.28 17.05
C PRO A 92 19.84 -15.52 16.14
N PRO A 93 21.05 -16.03 15.85
CA PRO A 93 21.30 -17.04 14.81
C PRO A 93 20.43 -18.32 14.92
N ALA A 94 20.02 -18.70 16.13
CA ALA A 94 19.13 -19.84 16.36
C ALA A 94 17.70 -19.65 15.78
N GLY A 95 17.18 -18.42 15.82
CA GLY A 95 15.85 -18.11 15.29
C GLY A 95 15.82 -18.03 13.76
N ARG A 96 16.95 -17.67 13.15
CA ARG A 96 17.10 -17.58 11.69
C ARG A 96 17.01 -18.95 11.02
N ILE A 97 17.64 -19.96 11.61
CA ILE A 97 17.62 -21.36 11.12
C ILE A 97 16.21 -21.96 11.20
N PHE A 98 15.45 -21.64 12.26
CA PHE A 98 14.07 -22.12 12.40
C PHE A 98 13.13 -21.48 11.36
N CYS A 99 13.27 -20.17 11.11
CA CYS A 99 12.50 -19.49 10.06
C CYS A 99 12.86 -19.98 8.65
N GLU A 100 14.12 -20.32 8.37
CA GLU A 100 14.51 -20.93 7.09
C GLU A 100 13.88 -22.32 6.90
N MET A 101 13.87 -23.16 7.92
CA MET A 101 13.18 -24.46 7.88
C MET A 101 11.67 -24.31 7.63
N LEU A 102 11.03 -23.33 8.26
CA LEU A 102 9.60 -23.08 8.09
C LEU A 102 9.25 -22.46 6.72
N SER A 103 10.17 -21.69 6.13
CA SER A 103 9.96 -21.03 4.83
C SER A 103 10.07 -21.99 3.64
N VAL A 104 10.72 -23.14 3.81
CA VAL A 104 10.95 -24.14 2.75
C VAL A 104 9.84 -25.20 2.71
N VAL A 105 9.00 -25.26 3.76
CA VAL A 105 7.83 -26.15 3.88
C VAL A 105 6.56 -25.40 3.51
#